data_AF-A0A9W4U4S6-F1
#
_entry.id   AF-A0A9W4U4S6-F1
#
_cell.length_a   1.000
_cell.length_b   1.000
_cell.length_c   1.000
_cell.angle_alpha   90.00
_cell.angle_beta   90.00
_cell.angle_gamma   90.00
#
_symmetry.space_group_name_H-M   'P 1'
#
loop_
_entity.id
_entity.type
_entity.pdbx_description
1 polymer ?
#
loop_
_entity_poly.entity_id
_entity_poly.type
_entity_poly.pdbx_seq_one_letter_code
_entity_poly.pdbx_strand_id
1 'polypeptide(L)'
;MKFASTALGALGASVLLSSAGALDLDVESPDSIKEVASVVAAGMREWYTGDRPGDVPGNLPAPYYWWECGAMFNALIDYWYYTGDDQYNEITTQAMQHQVGEKIVAFMPENQTKTLGNDDQAFWGMAAMSAAENKLPDVKEGPSWLSLAQAVFNTQVARWSSTCDGGLNWQIFRINNGFTYKNTISNGCFFNIAARLYKYTGNTTYADWADKAWQWQLDTKLFEIKDGGYHFYDGADEKDNCQKVEPIQWTYNIGVHLAGAAAMWNASDISKNGTRKERWAKELDLLIKGLDIFFPDGVMKEVACEDIGTCNNDQRSFKAYLARWMGYAMLVAPELTFDELMKRLKASAPMAAKTCNKSTDSQANCDLKWNPKGNPDGKIGPGENMAVLEVVQNLLVKNAPGPATEAVGGISKSNPDAGGGTMDAPVTFNPVTTAGRAGAGILTALVLGATLGGAYWMVS
;
A
#
# COMPACT_ATOMS: atom_id res chain seq x y z
N MET A 1 29.07 50.86 -55.47
CA MET A 1 28.78 50.61 -54.04
C MET A 1 27.48 49.81 -53.96
N LYS A 2 27.58 48.56 -53.52
CA LYS A 2 26.47 47.62 -53.29
C LYS A 2 26.12 47.67 -51.80
N PHE A 3 24.85 47.72 -51.43
CA PHE A 3 24.23 47.14 -50.21
C PHE A 3 22.70 47.23 -50.43
N ALA A 4 22.04 46.20 -50.96
CA ALA A 4 21.54 44.98 -50.29
C ALA A 4 20.38 45.26 -49.31
N SER A 5 19.15 45.06 -49.80
CA SER A 5 17.90 45.00 -49.02
C SER A 5 17.88 43.74 -48.15
N THR A 6 17.66 43.90 -46.84
CA THR A 6 17.36 42.82 -45.91
C THR A 6 15.86 42.71 -45.70
N ALA A 7 15.27 41.63 -46.22
CA ALA A 7 13.94 41.18 -45.87
C ALA A 7 14.00 40.46 -44.51
N LEU A 8 13.34 41.01 -43.49
CA LEU A 8 13.03 40.25 -42.26
C LEU A 8 11.77 39.42 -42.53
N GLY A 9 11.96 38.13 -42.79
CA GLY A 9 10.89 37.13 -42.70
C GLY A 9 10.58 36.85 -41.24
N ALA A 10 9.36 37.19 -40.81
CA ALA A 10 8.83 36.75 -39.53
C ALA A 10 8.51 35.24 -39.63
N LEU A 11 9.41 34.40 -39.12
CA LEU A 11 9.10 33.00 -38.80
C LEU A 11 8.14 33.01 -37.61
N GLY A 12 6.85 32.85 -37.91
CA GLY A 12 5.85 32.53 -36.90
C GLY A 12 6.21 31.20 -36.25
N ALA A 13 6.66 31.27 -34.99
CA ALA A 13 6.71 30.10 -34.14
C ALA A 13 5.27 29.69 -33.84
N SER A 14 4.71 28.83 -34.67
CA SER A 14 3.53 28.03 -34.31
C SER A 14 3.95 27.09 -33.18
N VAL A 15 3.84 27.57 -31.94
CA VAL A 15 3.76 26.68 -30.78
C VAL A 15 2.47 25.91 -30.98
N LEU A 16 2.60 24.69 -31.53
CA LEU A 16 1.60 23.66 -31.36
C LEU A 16 1.52 23.41 -29.86
N LEU A 17 0.62 24.12 -29.19
CA LEU A 17 0.02 23.65 -27.95
C LEU A 17 -0.62 22.31 -28.32
N SER A 18 0.11 21.22 -28.12
CA SER A 18 -0.52 19.93 -27.92
C SER A 18 -1.51 20.15 -26.79
N SER A 19 -2.79 20.20 -27.13
CA SER A 19 -3.86 19.94 -26.19
C SER A 19 -3.62 18.54 -25.64
N ALA A 20 -2.85 18.45 -24.55
CA ALA A 20 -2.62 17.21 -23.84
C ALA A 20 -4.00 16.68 -23.43
N GLY A 21 -4.46 15.66 -24.15
CA GLY A 21 -5.81 15.14 -23.98
C GLY A 21 -5.93 14.49 -22.62
N ALA A 22 -6.84 15.01 -21.79
CA ALA A 22 -7.37 14.28 -20.65
C ALA A 22 -7.85 12.89 -21.10
N LEU A 23 -7.71 11.87 -20.25
CA LEU A 23 -8.20 10.53 -20.59
C LEU A 23 -9.74 10.53 -20.55
N ASP A 24 -10.35 10.07 -21.63
CA ASP A 24 -11.80 9.85 -21.71
C ASP A 24 -12.11 8.41 -21.29
N LEU A 25 -12.97 8.25 -20.29
CA LEU A 25 -13.30 6.96 -19.69
C LEU A 25 -14.79 6.70 -19.82
N ASP A 26 -15.16 5.66 -20.58
CA ASP A 26 -16.50 5.10 -20.56
C ASP A 26 -16.57 3.97 -19.52
N VAL A 27 -17.25 4.25 -18.40
CA VAL A 27 -17.37 3.33 -17.26
C VAL A 27 -18.26 2.12 -17.53
N GLU A 28 -18.96 2.06 -18.66
CA GLU A 28 -19.76 0.90 -19.07
C GLU A 28 -19.05 0.02 -20.10
N SER A 29 -17.91 0.46 -20.63
CA SER A 29 -17.13 -0.27 -21.65
C SER A 29 -15.89 -0.92 -21.04
N PRO A 30 -15.84 -2.26 -20.91
CA PRO A 30 -14.66 -2.97 -20.42
C PRO A 30 -13.40 -2.66 -21.23
N ASP A 31 -13.52 -2.44 -22.54
CA ASP A 31 -12.40 -2.10 -23.41
C ASP A 31 -11.87 -0.69 -23.10
N SER A 32 -12.77 0.30 -22.91
CA SER A 32 -12.37 1.65 -22.50
C SER A 32 -11.68 1.64 -21.13
N ILE A 33 -12.22 0.88 -20.17
CA ILE A 33 -11.63 0.75 -18.83
C ILE A 33 -10.23 0.13 -18.91
N LYS A 34 -10.05 -0.95 -19.70
CA LYS A 34 -8.74 -1.59 -19.89
C LYS A 34 -7.74 -0.69 -20.60
N GLU A 35 -8.17 0.07 -21.60
CA GLU A 35 -7.30 1.03 -22.30
C GLU A 35 -6.80 2.11 -21.34
N VAL A 36 -7.70 2.74 -20.58
CA VAL A 36 -7.34 3.76 -19.59
C VAL A 36 -6.45 3.17 -18.50
N ALA A 37 -6.80 2.00 -17.96
CA ALA A 37 -5.99 1.31 -16.96
C ALA A 37 -4.57 1.03 -17.47
N SER A 38 -4.42 0.58 -18.72
CA SER A 38 -3.12 0.29 -19.34
C SER A 38 -2.24 1.55 -19.43
N VAL A 39 -2.81 2.66 -19.92
CA VAL A 39 -2.08 3.94 -20.04
C VAL A 39 -1.66 4.50 -18.68
N VAL A 40 -2.52 4.37 -17.66
CA VAL A 40 -2.21 4.83 -16.29
C VAL A 40 -1.20 3.92 -15.61
N ALA A 41 -1.30 2.60 -15.79
CA ALA A 41 -0.35 1.62 -15.27
C ALA A 41 1.05 1.82 -15.88
N ALA A 42 1.12 2.10 -17.19
CA ALA A 42 2.37 2.43 -17.87
C ALA A 42 3.00 3.71 -17.31
N GLY A 43 2.20 4.76 -17.05
CA GLY A 43 2.66 5.97 -16.37
C GLY A 43 3.13 5.73 -14.94
N MET A 44 2.42 4.90 -14.17
CA MET A 44 2.83 4.49 -12.83
C MET A 44 4.18 3.76 -12.86
N ARG A 45 4.36 2.84 -13.83
CA ARG A 45 5.59 2.07 -13.97
C ARG A 45 6.80 2.96 -14.17
N GLU A 46 6.69 4.11 -14.83
CA GLU A 46 7.85 4.99 -15.11
C GLU A 46 8.61 5.42 -13.84
N TRP A 47 7.90 5.53 -12.72
CA TRP A 47 8.45 5.90 -11.42
C TRP A 47 9.32 4.79 -10.79
N TYR A 48 9.12 3.54 -11.19
CA TYR A 48 9.90 2.42 -10.67
C TYR A 48 11.27 2.36 -11.37
N THR A 49 12.35 2.35 -10.60
CA THR A 49 13.71 2.21 -11.15
C THR A 49 14.41 0.94 -10.69
N GLY A 50 13.80 0.19 -9.76
CA GLY A 50 14.42 -0.97 -9.12
C GLY A 50 14.82 -2.13 -10.04
N ASP A 51 14.31 -2.19 -11.27
CA ASP A 51 14.70 -3.18 -12.29
C ASP A 51 15.86 -2.72 -13.20
N ARG A 52 16.37 -1.50 -13.00
CA ARG A 52 17.53 -0.99 -13.74
C ARG A 52 18.82 -1.57 -13.17
N PRO A 53 19.85 -1.82 -14.00
CA PRO A 53 21.16 -2.26 -13.52
C PRO A 53 21.75 -1.28 -12.50
N GLY A 54 22.04 -1.77 -11.30
CA GLY A 54 22.63 -0.99 -10.19
C GLY A 54 21.62 -0.43 -9.19
N ASP A 55 20.32 -0.49 -9.48
CA ASP A 55 19.26 -0.16 -8.52
C ASP A 55 18.84 -1.40 -7.69
N VAL A 56 17.91 -1.21 -6.76
CA VAL A 56 17.43 -2.25 -5.83
C VAL A 56 15.98 -2.63 -6.18
N PRO A 57 15.71 -3.87 -6.62
CA PRO A 57 14.35 -4.31 -6.92
C PRO A 57 13.42 -4.13 -5.71
N GLY A 58 12.22 -3.61 -5.91
CA GLY A 58 11.27 -3.34 -4.82
C GLY A 58 11.51 -2.04 -4.05
N ASN A 59 12.30 -1.11 -4.59
CA ASN A 59 12.38 0.28 -4.10
C ASN A 59 11.89 1.27 -5.16
N LEU A 60 11.12 2.26 -4.71
CA LEU A 60 10.90 3.49 -5.45
C LEU A 60 12.02 4.49 -5.14
N PRO A 61 12.37 5.40 -6.07
CA PRO A 61 13.32 6.46 -5.79
C PRO A 61 12.79 7.41 -4.71
N ALA A 62 13.70 8.13 -4.05
CA ALA A 62 13.28 9.21 -3.14
C ALA A 62 12.36 10.21 -3.87
N PRO A 63 11.33 10.75 -3.20
CA PRO A 63 11.09 10.73 -1.75
C PRO A 63 10.08 9.66 -1.28
N TYR A 64 9.83 8.61 -2.06
CA TYR A 64 8.83 7.59 -1.77
C TYR A 64 9.35 6.56 -0.78
N TYR A 65 8.48 6.13 0.13
CA TYR A 65 8.84 5.16 1.17
C TYR A 65 8.73 3.72 0.63
N TRP A 66 9.45 2.81 1.28
CA TRP A 66 9.54 1.41 0.87
C TRP A 66 8.18 0.70 0.78
N TRP A 67 7.27 0.99 1.70
CA TRP A 67 5.93 0.39 1.72
C TRP A 67 5.07 0.77 0.51
N GLU A 68 5.24 2.00 -0.01
CA GLU A 68 4.49 2.50 -1.18
C GLU A 68 4.85 1.68 -2.44
N CYS A 69 6.09 1.19 -2.52
CA CYS A 69 6.51 0.28 -3.59
C CYS A 69 5.79 -1.07 -3.49
N GLY A 70 5.65 -1.63 -2.28
CA GLY A 70 4.84 -2.83 -2.06
C GLY A 70 3.38 -2.63 -2.44
N ALA A 71 2.83 -1.46 -2.14
CA ALA A 71 1.47 -1.08 -2.51
C ALA A 71 1.31 -0.90 -4.04
N MET A 72 2.31 -0.35 -4.73
CA MET A 72 2.37 -0.25 -6.19
C MET A 72 2.34 -1.63 -6.84
N PHE A 73 3.12 -2.59 -6.33
CA PHE A 73 3.13 -3.95 -6.87
C PHE A 73 1.81 -4.69 -6.65
N ASN A 74 1.10 -4.41 -5.55
CA ASN A 74 -0.27 -4.91 -5.37
C ASN A 74 -1.22 -4.34 -6.45
N ALA A 75 -1.10 -3.06 -6.80
CA ALA A 75 -1.91 -2.47 -7.88
C ALA A 75 -1.64 -3.15 -9.24
N LEU A 76 -0.39 -3.56 -9.50
CA LEU A 76 -0.02 -4.28 -10.72
C LEU A 76 -0.50 -5.75 -10.71
N ILE A 77 -0.59 -6.38 -9.54
CA ILE A 77 -1.23 -7.70 -9.39
C ILE A 77 -2.71 -7.62 -9.74
N ASP A 78 -3.40 -6.61 -9.22
CA ASP A 78 -4.82 -6.37 -9.50
C ASP A 78 -5.03 -5.95 -10.97
N TYR A 79 -4.13 -5.16 -11.55
CA TYR A 79 -4.14 -4.81 -12.96
C TYR A 79 -4.14 -6.06 -13.84
N TRP A 80 -3.19 -6.98 -13.62
CA TRP A 80 -3.15 -8.25 -14.34
C TRP A 80 -4.43 -9.05 -14.13
N TYR A 81 -4.91 -9.15 -12.89
CA TYR A 81 -6.10 -9.90 -12.55
C TYR A 81 -7.36 -9.40 -13.26
N TYR A 82 -7.56 -8.07 -13.35
CA TYR A 82 -8.74 -7.48 -13.97
C TYR A 82 -8.64 -7.37 -15.50
N THR A 83 -7.45 -7.14 -16.04
CA THR A 83 -7.28 -6.83 -17.47
C THR A 83 -6.89 -8.07 -18.28
N GLY A 84 -6.15 -9.00 -17.68
CA GLY A 84 -5.48 -10.13 -18.31
C GLY A 84 -4.10 -9.79 -18.89
N ASP A 85 -3.64 -8.54 -18.78
CA ASP A 85 -2.34 -8.10 -19.28
C ASP A 85 -1.24 -8.45 -18.26
N ASP A 86 -0.30 -9.30 -18.67
CA ASP A 86 0.74 -9.88 -17.82
C ASP A 86 2.10 -9.15 -17.92
N GLN A 87 2.19 -8.04 -18.64
CA GLN A 87 3.46 -7.37 -18.93
C GLN A 87 4.28 -6.97 -17.68
N TYR A 88 3.63 -6.80 -16.52
CA TYR A 88 4.28 -6.41 -15.26
C TYR A 88 4.47 -7.56 -14.27
N ASN A 89 4.06 -8.79 -14.61
CA ASN A 89 4.11 -9.92 -13.66
C ASN A 89 5.55 -10.30 -13.28
N GLU A 90 6.49 -10.26 -14.24
CA GLU A 90 7.89 -10.60 -13.99
C GLU A 90 8.56 -9.59 -13.05
N ILE A 91 8.43 -8.28 -13.33
CA ILE A 91 8.99 -7.23 -12.47
C ILE A 91 8.37 -7.24 -11.07
N THR A 92 7.07 -7.53 -10.98
CA THR A 92 6.34 -7.68 -9.71
C THR A 92 6.90 -8.82 -8.90
N THR A 93 7.06 -9.98 -9.53
CA THR A 93 7.62 -11.18 -8.89
C THR A 93 9.04 -10.94 -8.40
N GLN A 94 9.89 -10.36 -9.25
CA GLN A 94 11.27 -10.03 -8.91
C GLN A 94 11.35 -9.10 -7.70
N ALA A 95 10.61 -7.98 -7.74
CA ALA A 95 10.64 -6.97 -6.69
C ALA A 95 10.15 -7.51 -5.34
N MET A 96 9.02 -8.21 -5.33
CA MET A 96 8.47 -8.78 -4.09
C MET A 96 9.39 -9.85 -3.49
N GLN A 97 9.94 -10.75 -4.30
CA GLN A 97 10.87 -11.77 -3.81
C GLN A 97 12.20 -11.17 -3.30
N HIS A 98 12.65 -10.05 -3.89
CA HIS A 98 13.86 -9.36 -3.41
C HIS A 98 13.68 -8.74 -2.02
N GLN A 99 12.46 -8.35 -1.66
CA GLN A 99 12.16 -7.60 -0.43
C GLN A 99 11.73 -8.48 0.76
N VAL A 100 11.81 -9.81 0.64
CA VAL A 100 11.32 -10.73 1.69
C VAL A 100 12.15 -10.70 2.98
N GLY A 101 13.42 -10.29 2.91
CA GLY A 101 14.38 -10.27 4.02
C GLY A 101 15.21 -11.56 4.14
N GLU A 102 16.45 -11.45 4.64
CA GLU A 102 17.38 -12.60 4.72
C GLU A 102 17.25 -13.36 6.05
N LYS A 103 17.21 -12.65 7.19
CA LYS A 103 17.11 -13.28 8.52
C LYS A 103 15.69 -13.67 8.90
N ILE A 104 14.74 -12.82 8.56
CA ILE A 104 13.31 -13.05 8.81
C ILE A 104 12.60 -12.87 7.47
N VAL A 105 12.20 -13.99 6.88
CA VAL A 105 11.52 -14.06 5.58
C VAL A 105 10.04 -13.71 5.78
N ALA A 106 9.77 -12.42 5.99
CA ALA A 106 8.44 -11.88 6.29
C ALA A 106 8.30 -10.42 5.83
N PHE A 107 8.95 -10.04 4.74
CA PHE A 107 9.11 -8.64 4.31
C PHE A 107 9.74 -7.78 5.41
N MET A 108 10.83 -8.28 5.99
CA MET A 108 11.62 -7.56 6.98
C MET A 108 13.08 -7.40 6.52
N PRO A 109 13.33 -6.78 5.35
CA PRO A 109 14.68 -6.60 4.84
C PRO A 109 15.49 -5.66 5.75
N GLU A 110 16.71 -6.06 6.06
CA GLU A 110 17.57 -5.41 7.04
C GLU A 110 17.85 -3.94 6.70
N ASN A 111 17.94 -3.62 5.41
CA ASN A 111 18.15 -2.25 4.92
C ASN A 111 17.00 -1.29 5.25
N GLN A 112 15.80 -1.80 5.56
CA GLN A 112 14.62 -0.98 5.88
C GLN A 112 14.41 -0.81 7.39
N THR A 113 15.29 -1.36 8.25
CA THR A 113 15.14 -1.35 9.73
C THR A 113 14.80 0.03 10.31
N LYS A 114 15.35 1.12 9.77
CA LYS A 114 15.15 2.50 10.28
C LYS A 114 13.76 3.09 10.01
N THR A 115 13.00 2.49 9.10
CA THR A 115 11.69 2.99 8.66
C THR A 115 10.61 1.91 8.75
N LEU A 116 10.96 0.68 9.11
CA LEU A 116 10.03 -0.44 9.07
C LEU A 116 9.00 -0.40 10.21
N GLY A 117 7.77 -0.02 9.87
CA GLY A 117 6.56 -0.18 10.65
C GLY A 117 5.82 -1.50 10.41
N ASN A 118 4.84 -1.77 11.26
CA ASN A 118 3.93 -2.90 11.11
C ASN A 118 3.04 -2.71 9.87
N ASP A 119 2.57 -1.50 9.63
CA ASP A 119 1.90 -1.08 8.42
C ASP A 119 2.80 -1.25 7.19
N ASP A 120 4.05 -0.78 7.22
CA ASP A 120 4.99 -0.94 6.09
C ASP A 120 5.10 -2.41 5.66
N GLN A 121 5.39 -3.28 6.62
CA GLN A 121 5.49 -4.72 6.40
C GLN A 121 4.16 -5.31 5.90
N ALA A 122 3.03 -4.85 6.44
CA ALA A 122 1.73 -5.38 6.11
C ALA A 122 1.27 -5.00 4.70
N PHE A 123 1.67 -3.86 4.14
CA PHE A 123 1.39 -3.54 2.73
C PHE A 123 2.01 -4.56 1.78
N TRP A 124 3.24 -5.00 2.04
CA TRP A 124 3.86 -6.11 1.31
C TRP A 124 3.19 -7.46 1.58
N GLY A 125 2.82 -7.73 2.85
CA GLY A 125 2.06 -8.93 3.21
C GLY A 125 0.70 -9.01 2.49
N MET A 126 -0.01 -7.90 2.38
CA MET A 126 -1.27 -7.80 1.65
C MET A 126 -1.08 -7.92 0.13
N ALA A 127 0.04 -7.46 -0.42
CA ALA A 127 0.40 -7.69 -1.82
C ALA A 127 0.62 -9.19 -2.08
N ALA A 128 1.35 -9.88 -1.20
CA ALA A 128 1.53 -11.33 -1.29
C ALA A 128 0.20 -12.10 -1.11
N MET A 129 -0.67 -11.62 -0.21
CA MET A 129 -2.02 -12.16 -0.07
C MET A 129 -2.83 -11.99 -1.37
N SER A 130 -2.77 -10.83 -2.03
CA SER A 130 -3.42 -10.60 -3.32
C SER A 130 -2.83 -11.48 -4.42
N ALA A 131 -1.51 -11.68 -4.46
CA ALA A 131 -0.87 -12.58 -5.42
C ALA A 131 -1.37 -14.03 -5.27
N ALA A 132 -1.53 -14.51 -4.02
CA ALA A 132 -2.09 -15.83 -3.75
C ALA A 132 -3.57 -15.93 -4.16
N GLU A 133 -4.39 -14.94 -3.79
CA GLU A 133 -5.82 -14.88 -4.09
C GLU A 133 -6.13 -14.72 -5.59
N ASN A 134 -5.36 -13.90 -6.30
CA ASN A 134 -5.53 -13.66 -7.74
C ASN A 134 -4.84 -14.73 -8.59
N LYS A 135 -4.14 -15.68 -7.95
CA LYS A 135 -3.40 -16.78 -8.59
C LYS A 135 -2.29 -16.28 -9.52
N LEU A 136 -1.59 -15.21 -9.12
CA LEU A 136 -0.34 -14.81 -9.77
C LEU A 136 0.57 -16.04 -9.85
N PRO A 137 1.26 -16.30 -10.99
CA PRO A 137 2.14 -17.45 -11.10
C PRO A 137 3.07 -17.56 -9.88
N ASP A 138 3.03 -18.73 -9.23
CA ASP A 138 3.81 -18.94 -8.01
C ASP A 138 5.31 -19.08 -8.35
N VAL A 139 6.16 -18.77 -7.38
CA VAL A 139 7.60 -18.78 -7.58
C VAL A 139 8.18 -20.19 -7.58
N LYS A 140 9.17 -20.43 -8.44
CA LYS A 140 9.86 -21.73 -8.52
C LYS A 140 10.84 -21.93 -7.36
N GLU A 141 11.51 -20.84 -6.98
CA GLU A 141 12.49 -20.77 -5.91
C GLU A 141 12.11 -19.62 -4.98
N GLY A 142 12.31 -19.80 -3.68
CA GLY A 142 11.91 -18.83 -2.65
C GLY A 142 10.55 -19.16 -1.99
N PRO A 143 10.13 -18.31 -1.04
CA PRO A 143 8.85 -18.45 -0.36
C PRO A 143 7.68 -18.16 -1.31
N SER A 144 6.64 -19.00 -1.24
CA SER A 144 5.38 -18.80 -1.98
C SER A 144 4.63 -17.56 -1.48
N TRP A 145 3.75 -17.01 -2.32
CA TRP A 145 2.92 -15.85 -1.97
C TRP A 145 2.10 -16.03 -0.69
N LEU A 146 1.44 -17.18 -0.53
CA LEU A 146 0.66 -17.48 0.67
C LEU A 146 1.55 -17.60 1.91
N SER A 147 2.72 -18.24 1.80
CA SER A 147 3.65 -18.36 2.92
C SER A 147 4.18 -17.00 3.39
N LEU A 148 4.38 -16.05 2.48
CA LEU A 148 4.79 -14.69 2.83
C LEU A 148 3.69 -13.95 3.60
N ALA A 149 2.43 -14.06 3.19
CA ALA A 149 1.32 -13.50 3.95
C ALA A 149 1.19 -14.12 5.36
N GLN A 150 1.36 -15.45 5.46
CA GLN A 150 1.39 -16.15 6.75
C GLN A 150 2.58 -15.71 7.61
N ALA A 151 3.76 -15.47 7.02
CA ALA A 151 4.93 -14.97 7.73
C ALA A 151 4.73 -13.58 8.32
N VAL A 152 4.14 -12.65 7.55
CA VAL A 152 3.78 -11.32 8.06
C VAL A 152 2.83 -11.44 9.24
N PHE A 153 1.76 -12.23 9.09
CA PHE A 153 0.80 -12.47 10.18
C PHE A 153 1.50 -13.03 11.44
N ASN A 154 2.28 -14.10 11.30
CA ASN A 154 2.93 -14.77 12.42
C ASN A 154 3.91 -13.86 13.16
N THR A 155 4.71 -13.09 12.42
CA THR A 155 5.63 -12.12 13.04
C THR A 155 4.88 -10.98 13.73
N GLN A 156 3.72 -10.56 13.22
CA GLN A 156 2.89 -9.52 13.86
C GLN A 156 2.19 -10.05 15.12
N VAL A 157 1.69 -11.29 15.10
CA VAL A 157 1.17 -11.96 16.30
C VAL A 157 2.19 -11.94 17.44
N ALA A 158 3.46 -12.25 17.13
CA ALA A 158 4.54 -12.24 18.11
C ALA A 158 4.83 -10.84 18.72
N ARG A 159 4.39 -9.77 18.06
CA ARG A 159 4.56 -8.37 18.49
C ARG A 159 3.31 -7.75 19.10
N TRP A 160 2.21 -8.49 19.19
CA TRP A 160 1.00 -8.00 19.84
C TRP A 160 1.32 -7.58 21.29
N SER A 161 1.29 -6.27 21.55
CA SER A 161 1.78 -5.71 22.80
C SER A 161 0.75 -5.89 23.93
N SER A 162 1.20 -5.82 25.18
CA SER A 162 0.35 -5.83 26.38
C SER A 162 0.00 -4.44 26.89
N THR A 163 0.62 -3.38 26.36
CA THR A 163 0.26 -1.98 26.66
C THR A 163 -1.07 -1.62 25.99
N CYS A 164 -1.83 -0.70 26.58
CA CYS A 164 -3.18 -0.34 26.10
C CYS A 164 -4.10 -1.56 25.89
N ASP A 165 -3.98 -2.58 26.75
CA ASP A 165 -4.73 -3.84 26.69
C ASP A 165 -4.59 -4.64 25.38
N GLY A 166 -3.61 -4.32 24.54
CA GLY A 166 -3.42 -4.96 23.25
C GLY A 166 -2.89 -4.03 22.17
N GLY A 167 -2.96 -4.49 20.93
CA GLY A 167 -2.64 -3.70 19.74
C GLY A 167 -1.17 -3.71 19.36
N LEU A 168 -0.94 -3.61 18.07
CA LEU A 168 0.37 -3.38 17.48
C LEU A 168 0.74 -1.91 17.61
N ASN A 169 1.99 -1.68 17.96
CA ASN A 169 2.67 -0.41 17.77
C ASN A 169 2.78 -0.08 16.27
N TRP A 170 2.92 1.19 15.93
CA TRP A 170 3.19 1.61 14.56
C TRP A 170 4.54 1.04 14.12
N GLN A 171 5.62 1.38 14.83
CA GLN A 171 6.96 0.92 14.47
C GLN A 171 7.26 -0.48 15.01
N ILE A 172 8.05 -1.27 14.27
CA ILE A 172 8.52 -2.58 14.72
C ILE A 172 9.63 -2.44 15.75
N PHE A 173 10.59 -1.55 15.49
CA PHE A 173 11.79 -1.41 16.28
C PHE A 173 11.67 -0.26 17.26
N ARG A 174 12.04 -0.50 18.52
CA ARG A 174 11.99 0.49 19.61
C ARG A 174 12.80 1.76 19.35
N ILE A 175 13.78 1.70 18.46
CA ILE A 175 14.65 2.83 18.08
C ILE A 175 13.98 3.79 17.10
N ASN A 176 12.86 3.40 16.48
CA ASN A 176 12.19 4.22 15.47
C ASN A 176 11.23 5.21 16.14
N ASN A 177 11.16 6.41 15.58
CA ASN A 177 10.21 7.42 16.01
C ASN A 177 8.78 6.94 15.76
N GLY A 178 7.90 7.11 16.76
CA GLY A 178 6.52 6.61 16.68
C GLY A 178 6.33 5.19 17.20
N PHE A 179 7.37 4.53 17.76
CA PHE A 179 7.20 3.20 18.37
C PHE A 179 6.10 3.16 19.44
N THR A 180 5.96 4.18 20.29
CA THR A 180 4.90 4.22 21.31
C THR A 180 3.51 4.54 20.76
N TYR A 181 3.41 4.95 19.49
CA TYR A 181 2.13 5.23 18.86
C TYR A 181 1.50 3.93 18.35
N LYS A 182 0.22 3.71 18.64
CA LYS A 182 -0.58 2.60 18.12
C LYS A 182 -1.58 3.16 17.14
N ASN A 183 -1.26 3.05 15.85
CA ASN A 183 -2.09 3.59 14.80
C ASN A 183 -3.12 2.57 14.29
N THR A 184 -4.19 3.10 13.73
CA THR A 184 -5.29 2.34 13.14
C THR A 184 -4.82 1.52 11.95
N ILE A 185 -3.90 2.06 11.12
CA ILE A 185 -3.46 1.35 9.92
C ILE A 185 -2.68 0.07 10.24
N SER A 186 -1.76 0.07 11.21
CA SER A 186 -1.00 -1.16 11.56
C SER A 186 -1.93 -2.28 12.03
N ASN A 187 -2.92 -1.91 12.85
CA ASN A 187 -3.88 -2.86 13.42
C ASN A 187 -4.94 -3.28 12.38
N GLY A 188 -5.36 -2.36 11.53
CA GLY A 188 -6.27 -2.61 10.41
C GLY A 188 -5.66 -3.52 9.34
N CYS A 189 -4.39 -3.32 8.99
CA CYS A 189 -3.67 -4.22 8.08
C CYS A 189 -3.51 -5.62 8.67
N PHE A 190 -3.18 -5.73 9.97
CA PHE A 190 -3.13 -7.01 10.67
C PHE A 190 -4.49 -7.73 10.65
N PHE A 191 -5.57 -7.00 10.97
CA PHE A 191 -6.95 -7.49 10.86
C PHE A 191 -7.27 -7.98 9.45
N ASN A 192 -6.91 -7.20 8.42
CA ASN A 192 -7.16 -7.52 7.02
C ASN A 192 -6.45 -8.81 6.59
N ILE A 193 -5.15 -8.94 6.90
CA ILE A 193 -4.38 -10.15 6.59
C ILE A 193 -4.98 -11.36 7.33
N ALA A 194 -5.29 -11.23 8.62
CA ALA A 194 -5.89 -12.30 9.40
C ALA A 194 -7.25 -12.75 8.81
N ALA A 195 -8.12 -11.80 8.47
CA ALA A 195 -9.41 -12.09 7.84
C ALA A 195 -9.27 -12.79 6.48
N ARG A 196 -8.35 -12.32 5.63
CA ARG A 196 -8.10 -12.92 4.31
C ARG A 196 -7.45 -14.30 4.41
N LEU A 197 -6.54 -14.52 5.35
CA LEU A 197 -5.98 -15.84 5.64
C LEU A 197 -7.06 -16.80 6.16
N TYR A 198 -8.00 -16.34 7.00
CA TYR A 198 -9.14 -17.15 7.41
C TYR A 198 -10.01 -17.53 6.21
N LYS A 199 -10.37 -16.58 5.35
CA LYS A 199 -11.12 -16.86 4.10
C LYS A 199 -10.37 -17.86 3.20
N TYR A 200 -9.07 -17.68 3.03
CA TYR A 200 -8.29 -18.48 2.10
C TYR A 200 -8.08 -19.92 2.59
N THR A 201 -7.79 -20.10 3.88
CA THR A 201 -7.37 -21.40 4.45
C THR A 201 -8.47 -22.11 5.25
N GLY A 202 -9.50 -21.39 5.70
CA GLY A 202 -10.50 -21.89 6.65
C GLY A 202 -9.99 -22.07 8.08
N ASN A 203 -8.72 -21.76 8.39
CA ASN A 203 -8.15 -21.93 9.73
C ASN A 203 -8.68 -20.87 10.70
N THR A 204 -9.38 -21.32 11.74
CA THR A 204 -10.07 -20.44 12.69
C THR A 204 -9.13 -19.60 13.56
N THR A 205 -7.87 -19.98 13.72
CA THR A 205 -6.88 -19.17 14.45
C THR A 205 -6.77 -17.76 13.85
N TYR A 206 -6.79 -17.66 12.52
CA TYR A 206 -6.76 -16.36 11.85
C TYR A 206 -8.05 -15.56 12.12
N ALA A 207 -9.20 -16.22 12.17
CA ALA A 207 -10.48 -15.58 12.50
C ALA A 207 -10.48 -15.03 13.94
N ASP A 208 -9.92 -15.78 14.89
CA ASP A 208 -9.86 -15.38 16.30
C ASP A 208 -8.96 -14.16 16.49
N TRP A 209 -7.83 -14.10 15.76
CA TRP A 209 -6.97 -12.92 15.74
C TRP A 209 -7.61 -11.72 15.03
N ALA A 210 -8.37 -11.94 13.95
CA ALA A 210 -9.13 -10.89 13.29
C ALA A 210 -10.20 -10.30 14.24
N ASP A 211 -10.97 -11.17 14.91
CA ASP A 211 -11.97 -10.77 15.91
C ASP A 211 -11.31 -9.99 17.07
N LYS A 212 -10.15 -10.45 17.56
CA LYS A 212 -9.37 -9.78 18.60
C LYS A 212 -8.89 -8.39 18.19
N ALA A 213 -8.33 -8.26 16.98
CA ALA A 213 -7.83 -6.99 16.47
C ALA A 213 -8.96 -5.97 16.23
N TRP A 214 -10.09 -6.41 15.69
CA TRP A 214 -11.28 -5.58 15.54
C TRP A 214 -11.79 -5.08 16.89
N GLN A 215 -11.95 -6.00 17.85
CA GLN A 215 -12.48 -5.65 19.17
C GLN A 215 -11.55 -4.69 19.91
N TRP A 216 -10.23 -4.91 19.86
CA TRP A 216 -9.26 -4.03 20.50
C TRP A 216 -9.33 -2.59 19.96
N GLN A 217 -9.45 -2.43 18.64
CA GLN A 217 -9.57 -1.10 18.02
C GLN A 217 -10.86 -0.39 18.42
N LEU A 218 -11.97 -1.13 18.56
CA LEU A 218 -13.24 -0.60 19.07
C LEU A 218 -13.13 -0.18 20.54
N ASP A 219 -12.54 -1.02 21.39
CA ASP A 219 -12.39 -0.76 22.83
C ASP A 219 -11.46 0.43 23.11
N THR A 220 -10.42 0.60 22.28
CA THR A 220 -9.48 1.74 22.32
C THR A 220 -10.06 3.00 21.65
N LYS A 221 -11.27 2.91 21.09
CA LYS A 221 -11.96 4.02 20.39
C LYS A 221 -11.18 4.56 19.19
N LEU A 222 -10.39 3.71 18.53
CA LEU A 222 -9.77 4.06 17.25
C LEU A 222 -10.82 4.22 16.14
N PHE A 223 -12.01 3.68 16.35
CA PHE A 223 -13.18 4.02 15.58
C PHE A 223 -14.44 3.99 16.44
N GLU A 224 -15.46 4.73 16.01
CA GLU A 224 -16.77 4.76 16.66
C GLU A 224 -17.89 4.96 15.64
N ILE A 225 -19.13 4.74 16.06
CA ILE A 225 -20.30 5.02 15.23
C ILE A 225 -20.67 6.49 15.40
N LYS A 226 -20.67 7.23 14.30
CA LYS A 226 -21.11 8.62 14.23
C LYS A 226 -21.83 8.86 12.90
N ASP A 227 -22.86 9.71 12.93
CA ASP A 227 -23.68 10.04 11.76
C ASP A 227 -24.24 8.80 11.01
N GLY A 228 -24.45 7.70 11.74
CA GLY A 228 -25.02 6.45 11.22
C GLY A 228 -24.01 5.46 10.62
N GLY A 229 -22.71 5.78 10.59
CA GLY A 229 -21.64 4.92 10.07
C GLY A 229 -20.39 4.92 10.94
N TYR A 230 -19.38 4.13 10.56
CA TYR A 230 -18.10 4.09 11.27
C TYR A 230 -17.19 5.26 10.87
N HIS A 231 -16.60 5.91 11.85
CA HIS A 231 -15.54 6.90 11.69
C HIS A 231 -14.26 6.36 12.29
N PHE A 232 -13.23 6.16 11.45
CA PHE A 232 -11.91 5.66 11.86
C PHE A 232 -10.94 6.82 12.03
N TYR A 233 -10.33 6.88 13.21
CA TYR A 233 -9.33 7.87 13.61
C TYR A 233 -7.91 7.35 13.36
N ASP A 234 -6.89 8.17 13.59
CA ASP A 234 -5.52 7.84 13.17
C ASP A 234 -4.80 6.87 14.13
N GLY A 235 -5.00 7.05 15.44
CA GLY A 235 -4.32 6.25 16.44
C GLY A 235 -4.35 6.87 17.84
N ALA A 236 -3.60 6.25 18.76
CA ALA A 236 -3.40 6.74 20.12
C ALA A 236 -1.98 6.39 20.62
N ASP A 237 -1.49 7.03 21.67
CA ASP A 237 -0.12 6.84 22.17
C ASP A 237 -0.09 6.11 23.52
N GLU A 238 0.84 5.16 23.69
CA GLU A 238 1.04 4.44 24.95
C GLU A 238 1.36 5.36 26.13
N LYS A 239 1.92 6.55 25.89
CA LYS A 239 2.29 7.52 26.94
C LYS A 239 1.10 7.97 27.79
N ASP A 240 -0.10 7.94 27.23
CA ASP A 240 -1.33 8.23 27.97
C ASP A 240 -2.26 7.03 28.11
N ASN A 241 -1.71 5.81 27.98
CA ASN A 241 -2.47 4.56 27.96
C ASN A 241 -3.57 4.55 26.89
N CYS A 242 -3.24 5.09 25.71
CA CYS A 242 -4.11 5.19 24.55
C CYS A 242 -5.45 5.87 24.84
N GLN A 243 -5.46 6.85 25.75
CA GLN A 243 -6.68 7.54 26.17
C GLN A 243 -7.01 8.73 25.26
N LYS A 244 -6.03 9.30 24.57
CA LYS A 244 -6.24 10.37 23.59
C LYS A 244 -6.05 9.84 22.19
N VAL A 245 -7.14 9.85 21.44
CA VAL A 245 -7.16 9.45 20.03
C VAL A 245 -6.88 10.68 19.16
N GLU A 246 -6.02 10.53 18.15
CA GLU A 246 -5.78 11.52 17.11
C GLU A 246 -6.94 11.49 16.10
N PRO A 247 -7.80 12.52 16.04
CA PRO A 247 -9.09 12.44 15.35
C PRO A 247 -9.02 12.54 13.82
N ILE A 248 -7.82 12.59 13.22
CA ILE A 248 -7.68 12.65 11.77
C ILE A 248 -8.23 11.36 11.13
N GLN A 249 -8.99 11.52 10.05
CA GLN A 249 -9.60 10.42 9.31
C GLN A 249 -8.97 10.34 7.93
N TRP A 250 -8.46 9.17 7.59
CA TRP A 250 -7.81 8.85 6.32
C TRP A 250 -8.61 7.79 5.58
N THR A 251 -8.71 7.88 4.25
CA THR A 251 -9.54 6.95 3.45
C THR A 251 -9.12 5.49 3.65
N TYR A 252 -7.81 5.24 3.76
CA TYR A 252 -7.25 3.91 3.88
C TYR A 252 -7.62 3.20 5.19
N ASN A 253 -7.93 3.92 6.28
CA ASN A 253 -8.24 3.32 7.57
C ASN A 253 -9.61 2.64 7.51
N ILE A 254 -10.64 3.29 6.97
CA ILE A 254 -11.93 2.62 6.77
C ILE A 254 -11.84 1.55 5.66
N GLY A 255 -11.05 1.81 4.61
CA GLY A 255 -10.89 0.89 3.48
C GLY A 255 -10.27 -0.46 3.89
N VAL A 256 -9.21 -0.46 4.70
CA VAL A 256 -8.54 -1.71 5.11
C VAL A 256 -9.47 -2.59 5.94
N HIS A 257 -10.31 -1.94 6.76
CA HIS A 257 -11.34 -2.60 7.57
C HIS A 257 -12.51 -3.10 6.72
N LEU A 258 -12.91 -2.37 5.67
CA LEU A 258 -13.93 -2.81 4.71
C LEU A 258 -13.56 -4.14 4.06
N ALA A 259 -12.33 -4.27 3.53
CA ALA A 259 -11.89 -5.52 2.92
C ALA A 259 -11.78 -6.66 3.94
N GLY A 260 -11.27 -6.39 5.16
CA GLY A 260 -11.19 -7.41 6.21
C GLY A 260 -12.57 -7.90 6.67
N ALA A 261 -13.52 -6.98 6.92
CA ALA A 261 -14.89 -7.33 7.28
C ALA A 261 -15.60 -8.13 6.18
N ALA A 262 -15.39 -7.77 4.92
CA ALA A 262 -15.93 -8.51 3.77
C ALA A 262 -15.35 -9.93 3.68
N ALA A 263 -14.05 -10.11 3.93
CA ALA A 263 -13.43 -11.43 4.01
C ALA A 263 -14.01 -12.26 5.17
N MET A 264 -14.18 -11.66 6.36
CA MET A 264 -14.78 -12.34 7.51
C MET A 264 -16.23 -12.77 7.25
N TRP A 265 -17.04 -11.92 6.61
CA TRP A 265 -18.40 -12.26 6.19
C TRP A 265 -18.40 -13.45 5.23
N ASN A 266 -17.58 -13.38 4.17
CA ASN A 266 -17.49 -14.43 3.15
C ASN A 266 -17.04 -15.78 3.74
N ALA A 267 -16.00 -15.77 4.58
CA ALA A 267 -15.52 -16.96 5.28
C ALA A 267 -16.58 -17.57 6.23
N SER A 268 -17.39 -16.72 6.86
CA SER A 268 -18.49 -17.15 7.73
C SER A 268 -19.64 -17.79 6.95
N ASP A 269 -19.91 -17.31 5.75
CA ASP A 269 -20.86 -17.93 4.84
C ASP A 269 -20.39 -19.32 4.38
N ILE A 270 -19.13 -19.41 3.93
CA ILE A 270 -18.50 -20.67 3.50
C ILE A 270 -18.51 -21.69 4.65
N SER A 271 -18.16 -21.28 5.87
CA SER A 271 -18.14 -22.14 7.06
C SER A 271 -19.51 -22.35 7.70
N LYS A 272 -20.58 -21.75 7.15
CA LYS A 272 -21.96 -21.82 7.67
C LYS A 272 -22.11 -21.35 9.12
N ASN A 273 -21.31 -20.37 9.54
CA ASN A 273 -21.42 -19.73 10.85
C ASN A 273 -22.38 -18.53 10.77
N GLY A 274 -23.68 -18.79 10.96
CA GLY A 274 -24.74 -17.79 10.85
C GLY A 274 -24.55 -16.57 11.76
N THR A 275 -24.19 -16.78 13.03
CA THR A 275 -23.98 -15.68 13.99
C THR A 275 -22.85 -14.74 13.55
N ARG A 276 -21.71 -15.31 13.12
CA ARG A 276 -20.58 -14.50 12.64
C ARG A 276 -20.93 -13.80 11.32
N LYS A 277 -21.63 -14.48 10.41
CA LYS A 277 -22.13 -13.88 9.16
C LYS A 277 -23.04 -12.68 9.43
N GLU A 278 -24.01 -12.81 10.33
CA GLU A 278 -24.92 -11.72 10.70
C GLU A 278 -24.20 -10.54 11.35
N ARG A 279 -23.21 -10.81 12.21
CA ARG A 279 -22.36 -9.76 12.79
C ARG A 279 -21.67 -8.97 11.70
N TRP A 280 -20.89 -9.62 10.84
CA TRP A 280 -20.10 -8.91 9.81
C TRP A 280 -20.98 -8.25 8.75
N ALA A 281 -22.19 -8.74 8.50
CA ALA A 281 -23.14 -8.03 7.65
C ALA A 281 -23.54 -6.67 8.24
N LYS A 282 -23.73 -6.59 9.56
CA LYS A 282 -24.00 -5.31 10.26
C LYS A 282 -22.79 -4.40 10.25
N GLU A 283 -21.59 -4.95 10.47
CA GLU A 283 -20.37 -4.14 10.42
C GLU A 283 -20.13 -3.57 9.02
N LEU A 284 -20.40 -4.34 7.96
CA LEU A 284 -20.31 -3.89 6.57
C LEU A 284 -21.28 -2.74 6.27
N ASP A 285 -22.51 -2.80 6.76
CA ASP A 285 -23.49 -1.71 6.59
C ASP A 285 -22.99 -0.41 7.23
N LEU A 286 -22.43 -0.48 8.45
CA LEU A 286 -21.85 0.69 9.13
C LEU A 286 -20.58 1.20 8.44
N LEU A 287 -19.74 0.31 7.91
CA LEU A 287 -18.56 0.67 7.12
C LEU A 287 -18.95 1.40 5.83
N ILE A 288 -19.94 0.89 5.08
CA ILE A 288 -20.41 1.51 3.83
C ILE A 288 -20.98 2.90 4.10
N LYS A 289 -21.77 3.08 5.17
CA LYS A 289 -22.28 4.40 5.57
C LYS A 289 -21.15 5.34 5.99
N GLY A 290 -20.15 4.82 6.71
CA GLY A 290 -18.98 5.58 7.14
C GLY A 290 -18.15 6.15 5.98
N LEU A 291 -18.25 5.56 4.79
CA LEU A 291 -17.57 6.07 3.60
C LEU A 291 -18.04 7.47 3.20
N ASP A 292 -19.26 7.89 3.56
CA ASP A 292 -19.85 9.15 3.08
C ASP A 292 -18.99 10.39 3.34
N ILE A 293 -18.21 10.41 4.44
CA ILE A 293 -17.27 11.50 4.73
C ILE A 293 -16.23 11.68 3.62
N PHE A 294 -15.80 10.59 2.97
CA PHE A 294 -14.81 10.59 1.90
C PHE A 294 -15.39 10.82 0.51
N PHE A 295 -16.72 10.98 0.39
CA PHE A 295 -17.42 11.28 -0.87
C PHE A 295 -18.36 12.50 -0.75
N PRO A 296 -17.90 13.66 -0.24
CA PRO A 296 -18.77 14.80 0.09
C PRO A 296 -19.48 15.41 -1.14
N ASP A 297 -18.92 15.23 -2.34
CA ASP A 297 -19.51 15.63 -3.63
C ASP A 297 -19.77 14.39 -4.53
N GLY A 298 -19.84 13.19 -3.95
CA GLY A 298 -19.93 11.92 -4.67
C GLY A 298 -18.61 11.44 -5.30
N VAL A 299 -17.54 12.23 -5.19
CA VAL A 299 -16.17 11.90 -5.67
C VAL A 299 -15.26 11.66 -4.46
N MET A 300 -14.46 10.60 -4.53
CA MET A 300 -13.52 10.22 -3.47
C MET A 300 -12.48 11.31 -3.19
N LYS A 301 -12.27 11.64 -1.91
CA LYS A 301 -11.37 12.71 -1.47
C LYS A 301 -10.65 12.38 -0.16
N GLU A 302 -9.39 12.78 -0.05
CA GLU A 302 -8.70 12.85 1.25
C GLU A 302 -9.11 14.11 2.03
N VAL A 303 -10.11 13.95 2.90
CA VAL A 303 -10.74 15.06 3.63
C VAL A 303 -9.80 15.84 4.54
N ALA A 304 -8.74 15.20 5.03
CA ALA A 304 -7.81 15.82 5.97
C ALA A 304 -6.81 16.78 5.31
N CYS A 305 -6.50 16.61 4.01
CA CYS A 305 -5.37 17.29 3.40
C CYS A 305 -5.58 17.77 1.96
N GLU A 306 -6.53 17.20 1.20
CA GLU A 306 -6.63 17.43 -0.26
C GLU A 306 -7.04 18.87 -0.59
N ASP A 307 -8.10 19.37 0.04
CA ASP A 307 -8.64 20.73 -0.22
C ASP A 307 -7.66 21.84 0.18
N ILE A 308 -6.89 21.63 1.25
CA ILE A 308 -5.89 22.58 1.75
C ILE A 308 -4.49 22.36 1.14
N GLY A 309 -4.31 21.33 0.31
CA GLY A 309 -3.09 21.08 -0.43
C GLY A 309 -1.89 20.62 0.41
N THR A 310 -2.13 20.04 1.58
CA THR A 310 -1.10 19.64 2.56
C THR A 310 -0.78 18.14 2.56
N CYS A 311 -1.35 17.36 1.63
CA CYS A 311 -1.08 15.93 1.57
C CYS A 311 0.42 15.68 1.33
N ASN A 312 1.03 14.85 2.18
CA ASN A 312 2.41 14.38 1.99
C ASN A 312 2.48 13.21 0.98
N ASN A 313 3.67 12.66 0.72
CA ASN A 313 3.83 11.59 -0.27
C ASN A 313 2.99 10.35 0.06
N ASP A 314 2.93 9.95 1.33
CA ASP A 314 2.11 8.81 1.77
C ASP A 314 0.62 9.06 1.50
N GLN A 315 0.10 10.18 1.98
CA GLN A 315 -1.32 10.54 1.92
C GLN A 315 -1.83 10.68 0.49
N ARG A 316 -0.91 10.98 -0.45
CA ARG A 316 -1.22 11.09 -1.86
C ARG A 316 -1.52 9.75 -2.54
N SER A 317 -1.29 8.64 -1.86
CA SER A 317 -1.62 7.29 -2.33
C SER A 317 -2.86 6.68 -1.67
N PHE A 318 -3.37 7.26 -0.58
CA PHE A 318 -4.37 6.59 0.28
C PHE A 318 -5.69 6.24 -0.43
N LYS A 319 -6.16 7.11 -1.33
CA LYS A 319 -7.35 6.85 -2.17
C LYS A 319 -7.21 5.58 -3.03
N ALA A 320 -5.99 5.24 -3.44
CA ALA A 320 -5.73 4.00 -4.17
C ALA A 320 -6.18 2.78 -3.36
N TYR A 321 -5.88 2.77 -2.07
CA TYR A 321 -6.13 1.64 -1.21
C TYR A 321 -7.60 1.52 -0.87
N LEU A 322 -8.28 2.65 -0.63
CA LEU A 322 -9.73 2.63 -0.49
C LEU A 322 -10.39 2.04 -1.75
N ALA A 323 -10.00 2.48 -2.95
CA ALA A 323 -10.54 1.94 -4.20
C ALA A 323 -10.27 0.43 -4.35
N ARG A 324 -9.04 -0.03 -4.07
CA ARG A 324 -8.66 -1.45 -4.07
C ARG A 324 -9.55 -2.27 -3.15
N TRP A 325 -9.69 -1.82 -1.90
CA TRP A 325 -10.43 -2.58 -0.89
C TRP A 325 -11.95 -2.52 -1.10
N MET A 326 -12.48 -1.45 -1.72
CA MET A 326 -13.84 -1.45 -2.23
C MET A 326 -14.03 -2.53 -3.31
N GLY A 327 -13.09 -2.63 -4.25
CA GLY A 327 -13.09 -3.68 -5.27
C GLY A 327 -13.09 -5.09 -4.69
N TYR A 328 -12.18 -5.36 -3.76
CA TYR A 328 -12.14 -6.63 -3.03
C TYR A 328 -13.45 -6.94 -2.32
N ALA A 329 -14.03 -5.96 -1.61
CA ALA A 329 -15.30 -6.13 -0.91
C ALA A 329 -16.47 -6.45 -1.85
N MET A 330 -16.49 -5.84 -3.06
CA MET A 330 -17.47 -6.16 -4.10
C MET A 330 -17.32 -7.58 -4.65
N LEU A 331 -16.11 -8.13 -4.69
CA LEU A 331 -15.89 -9.50 -5.16
C LEU A 331 -16.29 -10.56 -4.12
N VAL A 332 -16.05 -10.31 -2.84
CA VAL A 332 -16.25 -11.33 -1.79
C VAL A 332 -17.58 -11.23 -1.06
N ALA A 333 -18.22 -10.06 -1.05
CA ALA A 333 -19.53 -9.84 -0.44
C ALA A 333 -20.48 -9.04 -1.36
N PRO A 334 -20.65 -9.44 -2.64
CA PRO A 334 -21.36 -8.66 -3.65
C PRO A 334 -22.79 -8.28 -3.23
N GLU A 335 -23.48 -9.19 -2.54
CA GLU A 335 -24.86 -8.99 -2.07
C GLU A 335 -25.01 -7.82 -1.09
N LEU A 336 -23.94 -7.45 -0.39
CA LEU A 336 -23.96 -6.39 0.62
C LEU A 336 -23.29 -5.11 0.14
N THR A 337 -22.32 -5.22 -0.78
CA THR A 337 -21.39 -4.12 -1.06
C THR A 337 -21.47 -3.61 -2.50
N PHE A 338 -21.91 -4.43 -3.46
CA PHE A 338 -21.71 -4.15 -4.88
C PHE A 338 -22.32 -2.82 -5.32
N ASP A 339 -23.62 -2.62 -5.08
CA ASP A 339 -24.36 -1.49 -5.64
C ASP A 339 -23.84 -0.14 -5.09
N GLU A 340 -23.63 -0.05 -3.78
CA GLU A 340 -23.19 1.17 -3.12
C GLU A 340 -21.73 1.52 -3.44
N LEU A 341 -20.84 0.53 -3.49
CA LEU A 341 -19.43 0.76 -3.78
C LEU A 341 -19.20 1.04 -5.27
N MET A 342 -19.84 0.28 -6.16
CA MET A 342 -19.73 0.50 -7.61
C MET A 342 -20.25 1.88 -8.02
N LYS A 343 -21.35 2.35 -7.40
CA LYS A 343 -21.87 3.71 -7.61
C LYS A 343 -20.82 4.78 -7.29
N ARG A 344 -20.09 4.63 -6.17
CA ARG A 344 -19.03 5.55 -5.74
C ARG A 344 -17.82 5.53 -6.69
N LEU A 345 -17.41 4.35 -7.15
CA LEU A 345 -16.33 4.21 -8.14
C LEU A 345 -16.72 4.81 -9.50
N LYS A 346 -17.94 4.54 -10.01
CA LYS A 346 -18.43 5.10 -11.28
C LYS A 346 -18.54 6.63 -11.25
N ALA A 347 -18.80 7.22 -10.09
CA ALA A 347 -18.77 8.67 -9.93
C ALA A 347 -17.35 9.24 -9.89
N SER A 348 -16.39 8.51 -9.28
CA SER A 348 -15.03 8.99 -9.07
C SER A 348 -14.11 8.76 -10.28
N ALA A 349 -14.20 7.61 -10.95
CA ALA A 349 -13.25 7.20 -11.98
C ALA A 349 -13.20 8.12 -13.20
N PRO A 350 -14.33 8.61 -13.77
CA PRO A 350 -14.29 9.56 -14.88
C PRO A 350 -13.65 10.89 -14.48
N MET A 351 -13.82 11.29 -13.22
CA MET A 351 -13.23 12.52 -12.70
C MET A 351 -11.73 12.35 -12.48
N ALA A 352 -11.30 11.19 -11.98
CA ALA A 352 -9.89 10.82 -11.86
C ALA A 352 -9.19 10.78 -13.23
N ALA A 353 -9.78 10.10 -14.22
CA ALA A 353 -9.25 9.98 -15.58
C ALA A 353 -9.03 11.36 -16.25
N LYS A 354 -9.92 12.32 -15.98
CA LYS A 354 -9.80 13.70 -16.51
C LYS A 354 -8.60 14.47 -15.97
N THR A 355 -8.04 14.07 -14.84
CA THR A 355 -6.83 14.70 -14.28
C THR A 355 -5.54 14.16 -14.90
N CYS A 356 -5.63 13.09 -15.68
CA CYS A 356 -4.47 12.45 -16.28
C CYS A 356 -4.09 13.13 -17.60
N ASN A 357 -2.86 13.62 -17.66
CA ASN A 357 -2.27 14.17 -18.87
C ASN A 357 -1.42 13.08 -19.55
N LYS A 358 -1.72 12.77 -20.81
CA LYS A 358 -0.89 11.89 -21.62
C LYS A 358 0.53 12.45 -21.73
N SER A 359 1.52 11.73 -21.20
CA SER A 359 2.95 12.03 -21.39
C SER A 359 3.44 11.48 -22.75
N THR A 360 2.85 10.37 -23.20
CA THR A 360 2.97 9.79 -24.53
C THR A 360 1.61 9.22 -24.97
N ASP A 361 1.52 8.66 -26.18
CA ASP A 361 0.28 7.99 -26.61
C ASP A 361 -0.09 6.78 -25.73
N SER A 362 0.90 6.18 -25.05
CA SER A 362 0.76 4.97 -24.25
C SER A 362 0.98 5.18 -22.74
N GLN A 363 1.14 6.42 -22.28
CA GLN A 363 1.43 6.73 -20.87
C GLN A 363 0.75 8.02 -20.43
N ALA A 364 0.29 8.07 -19.18
CA ALA A 364 -0.25 9.29 -18.59
C ALA A 364 0.23 9.50 -17.16
N ASN A 365 0.44 10.76 -16.78
CA ASN A 365 0.66 11.18 -15.39
C ASN A 365 -0.60 11.84 -14.85
N CYS A 366 -1.00 11.47 -13.64
CA CYS A 366 -2.27 11.86 -13.06
C CYS A 366 -2.08 12.76 -11.82
N ASP A 367 -3.12 13.52 -11.50
CA ASP A 367 -3.21 14.34 -10.28
C ASP A 367 -4.14 13.65 -9.27
N LEU A 368 -4.02 14.01 -8.00
CA LEU A 368 -4.87 13.47 -6.94
C LEU A 368 -6.21 14.22 -6.84
N LYS A 369 -6.29 15.48 -7.28
CA LYS A 369 -7.48 16.34 -7.09
C LYS A 369 -8.52 16.08 -8.17
N TRP A 370 -9.40 15.13 -7.89
CA TRP A 370 -10.44 14.69 -8.83
C TRP A 370 -11.72 15.54 -8.75
N ASN A 371 -11.91 16.33 -7.69
CA ASN A 371 -13.13 17.11 -7.53
C ASN A 371 -13.27 18.13 -8.67
N PRO A 372 -14.39 18.15 -9.43
CA PRO A 372 -14.60 19.13 -10.49
C PRO A 372 -14.59 20.59 -10.03
N LYS A 373 -14.81 20.86 -8.74
CA LYS A 373 -14.74 22.20 -8.13
C LYS A 373 -13.30 22.60 -7.74
N GLY A 374 -12.39 21.63 -7.63
CA GLY A 374 -10.98 21.85 -7.36
C GLY A 374 -10.19 21.84 -8.66
N ASN A 375 -9.25 22.77 -8.81
CA ASN A 375 -8.28 22.66 -9.90
C ASN A 375 -7.23 21.60 -9.52
N PRO A 376 -6.76 20.78 -10.48
CA PRO A 376 -5.53 20.01 -10.33
C PRO A 376 -4.42 20.91 -9.79
N ASP A 377 -3.66 20.44 -8.80
CA ASP A 377 -2.57 21.23 -8.23
C ASP A 377 -1.23 21.01 -8.97
N GLY A 378 -1.24 20.16 -10.00
CA GLY A 378 -0.13 19.85 -10.88
C GLY A 378 0.88 18.89 -10.26
N LYS A 379 0.61 18.36 -9.06
CA LYS A 379 1.49 17.42 -8.41
C LYS A 379 1.19 16.01 -8.92
N ILE A 380 2.22 15.36 -9.45
CA ILE A 380 2.19 14.00 -9.99
C ILE A 380 3.10 13.09 -9.17
N GLY A 381 2.94 11.78 -9.32
CA GLY A 381 3.70 10.78 -8.58
C GLY A 381 3.13 9.36 -8.73
N PRO A 382 3.83 8.35 -8.19
CA PRO A 382 3.36 6.98 -8.18
C PRO A 382 2.05 6.85 -7.38
N GLY A 383 1.90 7.55 -6.25
CA GLY A 383 0.66 7.56 -5.46
C GLY A 383 -0.56 8.05 -6.25
N GLU A 384 -0.44 9.13 -7.01
CA GLU A 384 -1.52 9.64 -7.87
C GLU A 384 -1.92 8.65 -8.95
N ASN A 385 -0.93 8.17 -9.70
CA ASN A 385 -1.13 7.20 -10.77
C ASN A 385 -1.74 5.91 -10.21
N MET A 386 -1.30 5.45 -9.04
CA MET A 386 -1.86 4.30 -8.35
C MET A 386 -3.32 4.54 -7.95
N ALA A 387 -3.65 5.74 -7.44
CA ALA A 387 -5.01 6.08 -7.06
C ALA A 387 -5.97 6.09 -8.26
N VAL A 388 -5.53 6.64 -9.39
CA VAL A 388 -6.32 6.57 -10.63
C VAL A 388 -6.40 5.15 -11.17
N LEU A 389 -5.30 4.39 -11.18
CA LEU A 389 -5.30 3.01 -11.64
C LEU A 389 -6.30 2.17 -10.85
N GLU A 390 -6.28 2.25 -9.53
CA GLU A 390 -7.16 1.48 -8.67
C GLU A 390 -8.63 1.87 -8.85
N VAL A 391 -8.97 3.16 -8.92
CA VAL A 391 -10.39 3.55 -9.10
C VAL A 391 -10.93 3.13 -10.47
N VAL A 392 -10.08 3.09 -11.51
CA VAL A 392 -10.45 2.68 -12.87
C VAL A 392 -10.54 1.16 -12.99
N GLN A 393 -9.49 0.42 -12.60
CA GLN A 393 -9.45 -1.03 -12.81
C GLN A 393 -10.52 -1.77 -11.99
N ASN A 394 -10.87 -1.27 -10.81
CA ASN A 394 -11.93 -1.85 -9.98
C ASN A 394 -13.34 -1.66 -10.57
N LEU A 395 -13.52 -0.95 -11.70
CA LEU A 395 -14.77 -1.00 -12.48
C LEU A 395 -14.96 -2.37 -13.17
N LEU A 396 -13.89 -3.15 -13.36
CA LEU A 396 -13.91 -4.47 -14.00
C LEU A 396 -14.29 -5.62 -13.06
N VAL A 397 -14.63 -5.35 -11.78
CA VAL A 397 -14.92 -6.41 -10.80
C VAL A 397 -16.01 -7.40 -11.24
N LYS A 398 -17.02 -6.97 -12.01
CA LYS A 398 -18.07 -7.87 -12.53
C LYS A 398 -17.54 -8.93 -13.50
N ASN A 399 -16.38 -8.67 -14.10
CA ASN A 399 -15.74 -9.55 -15.07
C ASN A 399 -14.74 -10.51 -14.43
N ALA A 400 -14.48 -10.37 -13.12
CA ALA A 400 -13.53 -11.19 -12.39
C ALA A 400 -14.22 -12.33 -11.62
N PRO A 401 -13.60 -13.53 -11.53
CA PRO A 401 -14.20 -14.71 -10.88
C PRO A 401 -14.21 -14.66 -9.34
N GLY A 402 -13.64 -13.61 -8.74
CA GLY A 402 -13.42 -13.50 -7.30
C GLY A 402 -12.09 -14.12 -6.84
N PRO A 403 -11.63 -13.79 -5.62
CA PRO A 403 -10.32 -14.21 -5.13
C PRO A 403 -10.35 -15.66 -4.64
N ALA A 404 -9.37 -16.45 -5.08
CA ALA A 404 -9.24 -17.87 -4.80
C ALA A 404 -9.09 -18.20 -3.30
N THR A 405 -9.27 -19.47 -2.97
CA THR A 405 -9.01 -20.06 -1.66
C THR A 405 -8.30 -21.41 -1.87
N GLU A 406 -7.80 -22.05 -0.81
CA GLU A 406 -7.26 -23.41 -0.91
C GLU A 406 -8.31 -24.39 -1.47
N ALA A 407 -9.57 -24.23 -1.10
CA ALA A 407 -10.67 -25.06 -1.58
C ALA A 407 -11.11 -24.72 -3.02
N VAL A 408 -10.81 -23.51 -3.51
CA VAL A 408 -11.28 -22.97 -4.79
C VAL A 408 -10.09 -22.58 -5.67
N GLY A 409 -9.27 -23.57 -6.01
CA GLY A 409 -8.27 -23.47 -7.08
C GLY A 409 -7.08 -22.54 -6.81
N GLY A 410 -6.84 -22.18 -5.54
CA GLY A 410 -5.62 -21.50 -5.10
C GLY A 410 -4.39 -22.37 -5.39
N ILE A 411 -3.34 -21.73 -5.92
CA ILE A 411 -2.11 -22.43 -6.37
C ILE A 411 -0.91 -22.19 -5.47
N SER A 412 -0.96 -21.15 -4.62
CA SER A 412 0.17 -20.78 -3.79
C SER A 412 0.30 -21.69 -2.57
N LYS A 413 1.50 -22.19 -2.31
CA LYS A 413 1.75 -23.19 -1.25
C LYS A 413 1.64 -22.57 0.15
N SER A 414 0.99 -23.26 1.07
CA SER A 414 0.89 -22.87 2.48
C SER A 414 2.16 -23.25 3.24
N ASN A 415 2.58 -22.40 4.18
CA ASN A 415 3.55 -22.71 5.23
C ASN A 415 3.09 -22.03 6.54
N PRO A 416 2.31 -22.74 7.38
CA PRO A 416 1.79 -22.19 8.63
C PRO A 416 2.87 -21.73 9.63
N ASP A 417 4.08 -22.29 9.53
CA ASP A 417 5.22 -21.95 10.40
C ASP A 417 6.10 -20.82 9.83
N ALA A 418 5.70 -20.22 8.70
CA ALA A 418 6.47 -19.15 8.05
C ALA A 418 6.65 -17.94 8.99
N GLY A 419 7.78 -17.24 8.84
CA GLY A 419 8.15 -16.14 9.75
C GLY A 419 8.64 -16.61 11.13
N GLY A 420 8.74 -17.93 11.38
CA GLY A 420 9.34 -18.52 12.57
C GLY A 420 10.84 -18.28 12.66
N GLY A 421 11.23 -17.07 13.10
CA GLY A 421 12.59 -16.68 13.43
C GLY A 421 12.59 -15.81 14.68
N THR A 422 13.63 -15.91 15.52
CA THR A 422 13.75 -15.02 16.69
C THR A 422 14.04 -13.59 16.22
N MET A 423 13.16 -12.62 16.54
CA MET A 423 13.45 -11.20 16.32
C MET A 423 14.71 -10.72 17.05
N ASP A 424 15.06 -11.41 18.14
CA ASP A 424 16.30 -11.22 18.90
C ASP A 424 17.40 -12.21 18.45
N ALA A 425 17.58 -12.41 17.14
CA ALA A 425 18.78 -13.10 16.68
C ALA A 425 20.00 -12.28 17.17
N PRO A 426 20.93 -12.87 17.96
CA PRO A 426 22.08 -12.13 18.46
C PRO A 426 22.82 -11.50 17.30
N VAL A 427 23.22 -10.24 17.44
CA VAL A 427 24.03 -9.56 16.43
C VAL A 427 25.32 -10.34 16.25
N THR A 428 25.39 -11.14 15.20
CA THR A 428 26.59 -11.86 14.81
C THR A 428 27.48 -10.87 14.08
N PHE A 429 28.44 -10.29 14.79
CA PHE A 429 29.50 -9.54 14.13
C PHE A 429 30.36 -10.49 13.32
N ASN A 430 30.75 -10.08 12.11
CA ASN A 430 31.75 -10.81 11.35
C ASN A 430 33.02 -10.98 12.21
N PRO A 431 33.69 -12.15 12.16
CA PRO A 431 34.92 -12.36 12.90
C PRO A 431 35.94 -11.27 12.58
N VAL A 432 36.49 -10.61 13.59
CA VAL A 432 37.55 -9.62 13.39
C VAL A 432 38.80 -10.33 12.88
N THR A 433 39.09 -10.18 11.59
CA THR A 433 40.25 -10.80 10.95
C THR A 433 41.56 -10.14 11.41
N THR A 434 42.68 -10.85 11.32
CA THR A 434 44.01 -10.28 11.58
C THR A 434 44.28 -9.06 10.71
N ALA A 435 43.82 -9.08 9.45
CA ALA A 435 43.90 -7.94 8.54
C ALA A 435 43.07 -6.74 9.04
N GLY A 436 41.85 -7.00 9.54
CA GLY A 436 41.01 -5.96 10.15
C GLY A 436 41.65 -5.32 11.38
N ARG A 437 42.29 -6.11 12.25
CA ARG A 437 43.04 -5.59 13.41
C ARG A 437 44.23 -4.73 13.01
N ALA A 438 45.00 -5.18 12.02
CA ALA A 438 46.15 -4.44 11.51
C ALA A 438 45.71 -3.11 10.86
N GLY A 439 44.66 -3.13 10.02
CA GLY A 439 44.09 -1.94 9.40
C GLY A 439 43.58 -0.93 10.43
N ALA A 440 42.84 -1.40 11.44
CA ALA A 440 42.35 -0.55 12.52
C ALA A 440 43.50 0.07 13.34
N GLY A 441 44.55 -0.69 13.64
CA GLY A 441 45.73 -0.19 14.33
C GLY A 441 46.48 0.88 13.55
N ILE A 442 46.69 0.66 12.25
CA ILE A 442 47.33 1.63 11.35
C ILE A 442 46.50 2.91 11.28
N LEU A 443 45.20 2.81 11.06
CA LEU A 443 44.30 3.96 10.96
C LEU A 443 44.31 4.76 12.27
N THR A 444 44.27 4.07 13.41
CA THR A 444 44.32 4.70 14.74
C THR A 444 45.63 5.46 14.95
N ALA A 445 46.77 4.86 14.58
CA ALA A 445 48.08 5.50 14.68
C ALA A 445 48.19 6.73 13.76
N LEU A 446 47.64 6.66 12.54
CA LEU A 446 47.61 7.79 11.61
C LEU A 446 46.75 8.94 12.13
N VAL A 447 45.55 8.65 12.64
CA VAL A 447 44.66 9.67 13.20
C VAL A 447 45.27 10.30 14.44
N LEU A 448 45.84 9.50 15.35
CA LEU A 448 46.56 10.02 16.53
C LEU A 448 47.77 10.86 16.11
N GLY A 449 48.56 10.39 15.14
CA GLY A 449 49.71 11.13 14.62
C GLY A 449 49.32 12.45 13.98
N ALA A 450 48.24 12.48 13.19
CA ALA A 450 47.72 13.71 12.60
C ALA A 450 47.17 14.68 13.65
N THR A 451 46.47 14.16 14.66
CA THR A 451 45.88 14.98 15.73
C THR A 451 46.97 15.58 16.62
N LEU A 452 47.94 14.77 17.06
CA LEU A 452 49.07 15.23 17.88
C LEU A 452 50.04 16.09 17.09
N GLY A 453 50.33 15.75 15.84
CA GLY A 453 51.19 16.54 14.96
C GLY A 453 50.56 17.88 14.60
N GLY A 454 49.25 17.92 14.33
CA GLY A 454 48.50 19.15 14.15
C GLY A 454 48.48 20.01 15.42
N ALA A 455 48.26 19.40 16.59
CA ALA A 455 48.33 20.10 17.86
C ALA A 455 49.73 20.69 18.12
N TYR A 456 50.80 19.93 17.86
CA TYR A 456 52.19 20.42 17.97
C TYR A 456 52.45 21.59 17.03
N TRP A 457 52.07 21.46 15.75
CA TRP A 457 52.25 22.53 14.74
C TRP A 457 51.53 23.83 15.12
N MET A 458 50.38 23.74 15.78
CA MET A 458 49.65 24.94 16.23
C MET A 458 50.30 25.65 17.42
N VAL A 459 51.13 24.96 18.21
CA VAL A 459 51.77 25.52 19.42
C VAL A 459 53.28 25.78 19.25
N SER A 460 53.86 25.35 18.13
CA SER A 460 55.23 25.63 17.69
C SER A 460 55.24 26.83 16.74
#